data_AF-A0A966DLI6-F1
#
_entry.id   AF-A0A966DLI6-F1
#
_cell.length_a   1.000
_cell.length_b   1.000
_cell.length_c   1.000
_cell.angle_alpha   90.00
_cell.angle_beta   90.00
_cell.angle_gamma   90.00
#
_symmetry.space_group_name_H-M   'P 1'
#
loop_
_entity.id
_entity.type
_entity.pdbx_description
1 polymer ?
#
loop_
_entity_poly.entity_id
_entity_poly.type
_entity_poly.pdbx_seq_one_letter_code
_entity_poly.pdbx_strand_id
1 'polypeptide(L)'
;MNIQKILSFFLLTLGGAKWDKVHQKVSRMERRVTTEMEELLNAGAFVGSYVHSLDAKKRVTIPADWREAAGNPTLFVLPGVNFKCLYVVTAREMAQRLETVRAASVANVQAQKFMREFFSRADRVALDGQGRIRVKDELLDFAGILNQMVLVGTGSRFELWSPESWNEQSSQLDQSKFAEAAQYIGF
;
A
#
# COMPACT_ATOMS: atom_id res chain seq x y z
N MET A 1 -6.96 27.02 13.67
CA MET A 1 -7.81 27.41 14.83
C MET A 1 -8.08 26.14 15.64
N ASN A 2 -7.64 26.08 16.89
CA ASN A 2 -7.57 24.84 17.69
C ASN A 2 -8.98 24.39 18.11
N ILE A 3 -9.40 23.19 17.69
CA ILE A 3 -10.70 22.57 17.99
C ILE A 3 -10.96 22.54 19.50
N GLN A 4 -9.92 22.33 20.31
CA GLN A 4 -9.99 22.40 21.78
C GLN A 4 -10.44 23.78 22.27
N LYS A 5 -9.98 24.88 21.67
CA LYS A 5 -10.39 26.24 22.06
C LYS A 5 -11.86 26.53 21.73
N ILE A 6 -12.39 25.94 20.65
CA ILE A 6 -13.80 26.09 20.25
C ILE A 6 -14.69 25.29 21.21
N LEU A 7 -14.31 24.05 21.53
CA LEU A 7 -15.04 23.21 22.49
C LEU A 7 -15.06 23.80 23.91
N SER A 8 -13.95 24.38 24.38
CA SER A 8 -13.88 25.06 25.69
C SER A 8 -14.74 26.30 25.77
N PHE A 9 -14.96 27.02 24.66
CA PHE A 9 -15.79 28.22 24.64
C PHE A 9 -17.30 27.90 24.72
N PHE A 10 -17.72 26.76 24.18
CA PHE A 10 -19.13 26.30 24.23
C PHE A 10 -19.53 25.62 25.55
N LEU A 11 -18.56 25.19 26.38
CA LEU A 11 -18.80 24.61 27.71
C LEU A 11 -19.42 25.58 28.72
N LEU A 12 -19.36 26.89 28.47
CA LEU A 12 -19.85 27.92 29.39
C LEU A 12 -21.36 28.23 29.25
N THR A 13 -22.08 27.68 28.26
CA THR A 13 -23.44 28.15 27.95
C THR A 13 -24.57 27.11 28.00
N LEU A 14 -24.33 25.79 28.01
CA LEU A 14 -25.40 24.77 28.03
C LEU A 14 -25.02 23.50 28.82
N GLY A 15 -25.99 22.92 29.56
CA GLY A 15 -25.81 21.92 30.64
C GLY A 15 -25.04 20.61 30.34
N GLY A 16 -24.27 20.15 31.34
CA GLY A 16 -23.08 19.29 31.22
C GLY A 16 -23.26 17.85 30.70
N ALA A 17 -24.32 17.11 31.06
CA ALA A 17 -24.38 15.67 30.80
C ALA A 17 -24.46 15.27 29.31
N LYS A 18 -25.03 16.14 28.45
CA LYS A 18 -25.09 15.92 26.99
C LYS A 18 -23.75 16.26 26.34
N TRP A 19 -23.02 17.23 26.87
CA TRP A 19 -21.74 17.68 26.35
C TRP A 19 -20.57 16.77 26.75
N ASP A 20 -20.63 16.12 27.92
CA ASP A 20 -19.64 15.11 28.32
C ASP A 20 -19.57 13.96 27.30
N LYS A 21 -20.72 13.51 26.80
CA LYS A 21 -20.79 12.47 25.75
C LYS A 21 -20.21 12.96 24.43
N VAL A 22 -20.42 14.22 24.07
CA VAL A 22 -19.85 14.84 22.86
C VAL A 22 -18.34 14.97 23.00
N HIS A 23 -17.84 15.44 24.14
CA HIS A 23 -16.42 15.59 24.41
C HIS A 23 -15.69 14.24 24.41
N GLN A 24 -16.28 13.20 25.01
CA GLN A 24 -15.74 11.84 24.94
C GLN A 24 -15.69 11.32 23.50
N LYS A 25 -16.71 11.60 22.68
CA LYS A 25 -16.76 11.19 21.28
C LYS A 25 -15.70 11.93 20.43
N VAL A 26 -15.55 13.24 20.62
CA VAL A 26 -14.51 14.05 19.95
C VAL A 26 -13.12 13.60 20.38
N SER A 27 -12.85 13.41 21.67
CA SER A 27 -11.54 12.93 22.16
C SER A 27 -11.18 11.53 21.63
N ARG A 28 -12.18 10.64 21.47
CA ARG A 28 -11.96 9.32 20.84
C ARG A 28 -11.68 9.44 19.34
N MET A 29 -12.34 10.37 18.66
CA MET A 29 -12.13 10.63 17.24
C MET A 29 -10.76 11.27 17.01
N GLU A 30 -10.39 12.29 17.78
CA GLU A 30 -9.05 12.91 17.75
C GLU A 30 -7.97 11.86 18.01
N ARG A 31 -8.12 11.04 19.05
CA ARG A 31 -7.17 9.94 19.31
C ARG A 31 -7.08 8.97 18.14
N ARG A 32 -8.20 8.55 17.55
CA ARG A 32 -8.19 7.68 16.36
C ARG A 32 -7.45 8.32 15.19
N VAL A 33 -7.73 9.58 14.87
CA VAL A 33 -7.07 10.31 13.78
C VAL A 33 -5.57 10.47 14.06
N THR A 34 -5.20 10.79 15.31
CA THR A 34 -3.79 10.95 15.69
C THR A 34 -3.06 9.62 15.61
N THR A 35 -3.67 8.53 16.09
CA THR A 35 -3.10 7.18 15.98
C THR A 35 -3.02 6.71 14.53
N GLU A 36 -4.02 6.95 13.69
CA GLU A 36 -3.96 6.63 12.26
C GLU A 36 -2.88 7.43 11.54
N MET A 37 -2.72 8.72 11.85
CA MET A 37 -1.66 9.55 11.28
C MET A 37 -0.27 9.13 11.76
N GLU A 38 -0.10 8.85 13.06
CA GLU A 38 1.15 8.30 13.62
C GLU A 38 1.45 6.91 13.05
N GLU A 39 0.44 6.06 12.82
CA GLU A 39 0.61 4.77 12.16
C GLU A 39 0.88 4.88 10.67
N LEU A 40 0.43 5.94 9.99
CA LEU A 40 0.78 6.23 8.60
C LEU A 40 2.21 6.79 8.49
N LEU A 41 2.65 7.54 9.49
CA LEU A 41 4.03 8.03 9.59
C LEU A 41 5.00 6.92 10.06
N ASN A 42 4.55 5.99 10.92
CA ASN A 42 5.36 4.91 11.48
C ASN A 42 5.36 3.62 10.65
N ALA A 43 4.29 3.34 9.92
CA ALA A 43 4.33 2.27 8.92
C ALA A 43 5.10 2.81 7.73
N GLY A 44 6.41 2.62 7.77
CA GLY A 44 7.35 3.24 6.85
C GLY A 44 6.85 3.22 5.40
N ALA A 45 7.04 4.36 4.72
CA ALA A 45 6.75 4.43 3.30
C ALA A 45 7.78 3.59 2.53
N PHE A 46 7.30 2.77 1.60
CA PHE A 46 8.19 2.16 0.61
C PHE A 46 8.61 3.24 -0.39
N VAL A 47 9.86 3.68 -0.30
CA VAL A 47 10.42 4.74 -1.14
C VAL A 47 11.73 4.31 -1.78
N GLY A 48 12.07 4.93 -2.91
CA GLY A 48 13.27 4.63 -3.68
C GLY A 48 13.11 3.44 -4.62
N SER A 49 14.21 3.09 -5.29
CA SER A 49 14.27 1.94 -6.18
C SER A 49 15.57 1.14 -6.00
N TYR A 50 15.47 -0.17 -6.18
CA TYR A 50 16.57 -1.11 -5.97
C TYR A 50 16.62 -2.13 -7.10
N VAL A 51 17.81 -2.40 -7.64
CA VAL A 51 17.99 -3.45 -8.65
C VAL A 51 18.51 -4.71 -7.97
N HIS A 52 17.78 -5.81 -8.11
CA HIS A 52 18.13 -7.09 -7.46
C HIS A 52 18.04 -8.25 -8.44
N SER A 53 18.91 -9.23 -8.26
CA SER A 53 18.82 -10.52 -8.95
C SER A 53 17.83 -11.43 -8.23
N LEU A 54 17.15 -12.26 -9.02
CA LEU A 54 16.32 -13.34 -8.51
C LEU A 54 17.20 -14.54 -8.18
N ASP A 55 17.07 -15.09 -6.98
CA ASP A 55 17.87 -16.26 -6.62
C ASP A 55 17.39 -17.55 -7.31
N ALA A 56 18.21 -18.61 -7.24
CA ALA A 56 17.90 -19.90 -7.88
C ALA A 56 16.59 -20.55 -7.38
N LYS A 57 16.09 -20.14 -6.21
CA LYS A 57 14.82 -20.59 -5.62
C LYS A 57 13.68 -19.59 -5.83
N LYS A 58 13.84 -18.66 -6.78
CA LYS A 58 12.84 -17.65 -7.14
C LYS A 58 12.48 -16.76 -5.94
N ARG A 59 13.48 -16.44 -5.11
CA ARG A 59 13.31 -15.55 -3.96
C ARG A 59 13.87 -14.16 -4.25
N VAL A 60 13.17 -13.17 -3.73
CA VAL A 60 13.46 -11.74 -3.83
C VAL A 60 13.92 -11.27 -2.46
N THR A 61 15.11 -10.67 -2.39
CA THR A 61 15.58 -10.00 -1.17
C THR A 61 14.86 -8.67 -1.00
N ILE A 62 14.28 -8.44 0.18
CA ILE A 62 13.62 -7.19 0.50
C ILE A 62 14.61 -6.25 1.21
N PRO A 63 14.74 -4.97 0.76
CA PRO A 63 15.55 -3.96 1.43
C PRO A 63 15.29 -3.88 2.95
N ALA A 64 16.32 -3.57 3.74
CA ALA A 64 16.24 -3.63 5.20
C ALA A 64 15.21 -2.65 5.79
N ASP A 65 15.24 -1.41 5.32
CA ASP A 65 14.28 -0.35 5.59
C ASP A 65 12.84 -0.78 5.25
N TRP A 66 12.65 -1.47 4.12
CA TRP A 66 11.34 -1.96 3.71
C TRP A 66 10.84 -3.13 4.57
N ARG A 67 11.74 -3.96 5.11
CA ARG A 67 11.38 -5.03 6.05
C ARG A 67 10.86 -4.48 7.37
N GLU A 68 11.48 -3.41 7.87
CA GLU A 68 11.01 -2.71 9.07
C GLU A 68 9.64 -2.04 8.81
N ALA A 69 9.52 -1.35 7.67
CA ALA A 69 8.28 -0.71 7.24
C ALA A 69 7.10 -1.70 7.08
N ALA A 70 7.39 -2.93 6.62
CA ALA A 70 6.36 -3.96 6.47
C ALA A 70 5.72 -4.38 7.81
N GLY A 71 6.45 -4.27 8.92
CA GLY A 71 6.02 -4.53 10.30
C GLY A 71 5.66 -5.99 10.64
N ASN A 72 5.05 -6.74 9.71
CA ASN A 72 4.67 -8.14 9.82
C ASN A 72 5.44 -8.96 8.77
N PRO A 73 5.86 -10.21 9.07
CA PRO A 73 6.51 -11.05 8.08
C PRO A 73 5.62 -11.43 6.90
N THR A 74 4.29 -11.30 7.00
CA THR A 74 3.34 -11.65 5.94
C THR A 74 3.15 -10.50 4.96
N LEU A 75 3.41 -10.78 3.69
CA LEU A 75 3.14 -9.91 2.54
C LEU A 75 2.20 -10.62 1.56
N PHE A 76 1.68 -9.86 0.61
CA PHE A 76 0.92 -10.39 -0.51
C PHE A 76 1.52 -9.91 -1.82
N VAL A 77 1.71 -10.83 -2.76
CA VAL A 77 2.17 -10.54 -4.12
C VAL A 77 0.96 -10.62 -5.06
N LEU A 78 0.72 -9.58 -5.84
CA LEU A 78 -0.44 -9.44 -6.72
C LEU A 78 0.01 -9.08 -8.13
N PRO A 79 -0.69 -9.51 -9.19
CA PRO A 79 -0.44 -8.98 -10.52
C PRO A 79 -0.78 -7.47 -10.56
N GLY A 80 0.03 -6.69 -11.28
CA GLY A 80 -0.28 -5.31 -11.60
C GLY A 80 -1.55 -5.20 -12.45
N VAL A 81 -2.33 -4.14 -12.24
CA VAL A 81 -3.60 -3.92 -12.95
C VAL A 81 -3.39 -3.08 -14.22
N ASN A 82 -2.65 -1.99 -14.10
CA ASN A 82 -2.44 -1.03 -15.19
C ASN A 82 -1.10 -1.25 -15.90
N PHE A 83 -0.16 -1.93 -15.24
CA PHE A 83 1.20 -2.11 -15.71
C PHE A 83 1.65 -3.56 -15.54
N LYS A 84 2.58 -3.99 -16.41
CA LYS A 84 3.18 -5.32 -16.38
C LYS A 84 4.25 -5.41 -15.28
N CYS A 85 3.80 -5.46 -14.04
CA CYS A 85 4.61 -5.56 -12.83
C CYS A 85 3.89 -6.41 -11.77
N LEU A 86 4.54 -6.67 -10.64
CA LEU A 86 3.90 -7.25 -9.46
C LEU A 86 3.77 -6.21 -8.36
N TYR A 87 2.64 -6.16 -7.69
CA TYR A 87 2.49 -5.40 -6.45
C TYR A 87 2.87 -6.27 -5.27
N VAL A 88 3.62 -5.72 -4.32
CA VAL A 88 3.84 -6.33 -3.01
C VAL A 88 3.28 -5.41 -1.94
N VAL A 89 2.28 -5.91 -1.21
CA VAL A 89 1.55 -5.16 -0.21
C VAL A 89 1.66 -5.81 1.17
N THR A 90 1.60 -4.99 2.21
CA THR A 90 1.53 -5.48 3.59
C THR A 90 0.17 -6.10 3.88
N ALA A 91 0.08 -6.91 4.94
CA ALA A 91 -1.19 -7.46 5.39
C ALA A 91 -2.24 -6.37 5.72
N ARG A 92 -1.79 -5.22 6.24
CA ARG A 92 -2.64 -4.07 6.53
C ARG A 92 -3.23 -3.46 5.26
N GLU A 93 -2.38 -3.16 4.27
CA GLU A 93 -2.80 -2.64 2.96
C GLU A 93 -3.74 -3.63 2.25
N MET A 94 -3.45 -4.93 2.33
CA MET A 94 -4.32 -5.97 1.78
C MET A 94 -5.71 -5.99 2.44
N ALA A 95 -5.77 -5.85 3.78
CA ALA A 95 -7.06 -5.81 4.49
C ALA A 95 -7.93 -4.63 4.03
N GLN A 96 -7.33 -3.45 3.84
CA GLN A 96 -8.03 -2.27 3.32
C GLN A 96 -8.55 -2.50 1.89
N ARG A 97 -7.76 -3.13 1.02
CA ARG A 97 -8.18 -3.48 -0.34
C ARG A 97 -9.34 -4.47 -0.34
N LEU A 98 -9.29 -5.50 0.49
CA LEU A 98 -10.33 -6.51 0.59
C LEU A 98 -11.68 -5.92 1.02
N GLU A 99 -11.69 -4.92 1.90
CA GLU A 99 -12.94 -4.24 2.29
C GLU A 99 -13.58 -3.50 1.11
N THR A 100 -12.80 -2.73 0.35
CA THR A 100 -13.26 -2.03 -0.85
C THR A 100 -13.80 -3.01 -1.89
N VAL A 101 -13.06 -4.11 -2.11
CA VAL A 101 -13.42 -5.16 -3.07
C VAL A 101 -14.72 -5.86 -2.67
N ARG A 102 -14.89 -6.18 -1.38
CA ARG A 102 -16.11 -6.78 -0.84
C ARG A 102 -17.31 -5.88 -1.12
N ALA A 103 -17.21 -4.58 -0.86
CA ALA A 103 -18.27 -3.62 -1.12
C ALA A 103 -18.66 -3.55 -2.62
N ALA A 104 -17.68 -3.54 -3.52
CA ALA A 104 -17.93 -3.43 -4.97
C ALA A 104 -18.54 -4.71 -5.59
N SER A 105 -18.30 -5.88 -4.99
CA SER A 105 -18.61 -7.19 -5.59
C SER A 105 -20.03 -7.73 -5.38
N VAL A 106 -20.80 -7.16 -4.44
CA VAL A 106 -22.07 -7.75 -3.96
C VAL A 106 -23.11 -7.92 -5.07
N ALA A 107 -23.12 -7.04 -6.07
CA ALA A 107 -24.12 -7.05 -7.14
C ALA A 107 -23.53 -6.98 -8.58
N ASN A 108 -22.21 -7.07 -8.73
CA ASN A 108 -21.56 -6.87 -10.03
C ASN A 108 -20.83 -8.14 -10.53
N VAL A 109 -21.41 -8.82 -11.52
CA VAL A 109 -20.86 -10.06 -12.11
C VAL A 109 -19.49 -9.84 -12.75
N GLN A 110 -19.24 -8.67 -13.35
CA GLN A 110 -17.93 -8.36 -13.94
C GLN A 110 -16.87 -8.19 -12.87
N ALA A 111 -17.21 -7.51 -11.77
CA ALA A 111 -16.33 -7.42 -10.60
C ALA A 111 -16.02 -8.81 -10.04
N GLN A 112 -17.01 -9.70 -9.94
CA GLN A 112 -16.82 -11.08 -9.49
C GLN A 112 -15.91 -11.91 -10.40
N LYS A 113 -16.07 -11.78 -11.71
CA LYS A 113 -15.17 -12.43 -12.69
C LYS A 113 -13.74 -11.90 -12.54
N PHE A 114 -13.57 -10.58 -12.51
CA PHE A 114 -12.27 -9.95 -12.30
C PHE A 114 -11.61 -10.42 -11.00
N MET A 115 -12.33 -10.43 -9.88
CA MET A 115 -11.80 -10.91 -8.60
C MET A 115 -11.33 -12.36 -8.67
N ARG A 116 -12.11 -13.26 -9.28
CA ARG A 116 -11.71 -14.66 -9.44
C ARG A 116 -10.39 -14.77 -10.19
N GLU A 117 -10.23 -14.05 -11.29
CA GLU A 117 -8.99 -14.05 -12.08
C GLU A 117 -7.83 -13.34 -11.39
N PHE A 118 -8.09 -12.24 -10.70
CA PHE A 118 -7.07 -11.43 -10.04
C PHE A 118 -6.51 -12.15 -8.81
N PHE A 119 -7.39 -12.66 -7.94
CA PHE A 119 -6.97 -13.32 -6.70
C PHE A 119 -6.56 -14.77 -6.90
N SER A 120 -6.91 -15.44 -8.01
CA SER A 120 -6.35 -16.76 -8.33
C SER A 120 -4.85 -16.70 -8.59
N ARG A 121 -4.35 -15.57 -9.10
CA ARG A 121 -2.92 -15.31 -9.36
C ARG A 121 -2.19 -14.75 -8.15
N ALA A 122 -2.92 -14.13 -7.23
CA ALA A 122 -2.35 -13.56 -6.00
C ALA A 122 -1.68 -14.63 -5.14
N ASP A 123 -0.65 -14.24 -4.39
CA ASP A 123 0.00 -15.12 -3.44
C ASP A 123 0.21 -14.48 -2.07
N ARG A 124 0.02 -15.26 -1.02
CA ARG A 124 0.37 -14.86 0.36
C ARG A 124 1.74 -15.42 0.67
N VAL A 125 2.69 -14.54 0.98
CA VAL A 125 4.09 -14.89 1.19
C VAL A 125 4.57 -14.44 2.56
N ALA A 126 5.62 -15.07 3.06
CA ALA A 126 6.27 -14.66 4.29
C ALA A 126 7.76 -14.39 4.05
N LEU A 127 8.32 -13.41 4.77
CA LEU A 127 9.75 -13.19 4.83
C LEU A 127 10.43 -14.40 5.48
N ASP A 128 11.44 -14.95 4.83
CA ASP A 128 12.34 -15.93 5.44
C ASP A 128 13.31 -15.26 6.44
N GLY A 129 14.10 -16.05 7.15
CA GLY A 129 15.08 -15.52 8.13
C GLY A 129 16.17 -14.62 7.54
N GLN A 130 16.31 -14.57 6.21
CA GLN A 130 17.22 -13.66 5.50
C GLN A 130 16.48 -12.46 4.91
N GLY A 131 15.18 -12.30 5.19
CA GLY A 131 14.39 -11.19 4.69
C GLY A 131 14.01 -11.32 3.21
N ARG A 132 13.84 -12.54 2.70
CA ARG A 132 13.41 -12.79 1.32
C ARG A 132 12.01 -13.33 1.24
N ILE A 133 11.32 -13.08 0.12
CA ILE A 133 10.04 -13.72 -0.22
C ILE A 133 10.20 -14.62 -1.44
N ARG A 134 9.50 -15.76 -1.50
CA ARG A 134 9.41 -16.58 -2.72
C ARG A 134 8.26 -16.06 -3.58
N VAL A 135 8.51 -15.87 -4.88
CA VAL A 135 7.49 -15.49 -5.86
C VAL A 135 7.21 -16.68 -6.77
N LYS A 136 5.93 -16.96 -7.05
CA LYS A 136 5.49 -18.03 -7.95
C LYS A 136 5.91 -17.73 -9.39
N ASP A 137 6.23 -18.78 -10.15
CA ASP A 137 6.68 -18.65 -11.54
C ASP A 137 5.61 -17.96 -12.42
N GLU A 138 4.32 -18.27 -12.24
CA GLU A 138 3.23 -17.62 -12.98
C GLU A 138 3.19 -16.08 -12.82
N LEU A 139 3.55 -15.58 -11.62
CA LEU A 139 3.63 -14.14 -11.36
C LEU A 139 4.89 -13.53 -11.99
N LEU A 140 6.02 -14.24 -11.92
CA LEU A 140 7.25 -13.80 -12.58
C LEU A 140 7.07 -13.73 -14.10
N ASP A 141 6.45 -14.75 -14.69
CA ASP A 141 6.13 -14.83 -16.11
C ASP A 141 5.18 -13.69 -16.52
N PHE A 142 4.12 -13.44 -15.72
CA PHE A 142 3.22 -12.32 -15.92
C PHE A 142 3.97 -10.98 -15.98
N ALA A 143 4.90 -10.75 -15.05
CA ALA A 143 5.68 -9.51 -14.99
C ALA A 143 6.90 -9.49 -15.94
N GLY A 144 7.18 -10.58 -16.64
CA GLY A 144 8.37 -10.69 -17.51
C GLY A 144 9.70 -10.69 -16.75
N ILE A 145 9.71 -11.11 -15.48
CA ILE A 145 10.91 -11.13 -14.64
C ILE A 145 11.65 -12.47 -14.82
N LEU A 146 12.83 -12.44 -15.42
CA LEU A 146 13.62 -13.64 -15.70
C LEU A 146 14.66 -13.93 -14.60
N ASN A 147 15.60 -13.01 -14.41
CA ASN A 147 16.78 -13.16 -13.55
C ASN A 147 17.12 -11.90 -12.74
N GLN A 148 16.62 -10.75 -13.17
CA GLN A 148 16.82 -9.46 -12.53
C GLN A 148 15.48 -8.72 -12.48
N MET A 149 15.32 -7.88 -11.48
CA MET A 149 14.14 -7.06 -11.27
C MET A 149 14.52 -5.70 -10.69
N VAL A 150 13.62 -4.75 -10.86
CA VAL A 150 13.65 -3.45 -10.18
C VAL A 150 12.54 -3.42 -9.16
N LEU A 151 12.91 -3.22 -7.90
CA LEU A 151 11.99 -2.96 -6.80
C LEU A 151 11.73 -1.46 -6.78
N VAL A 152 10.47 -1.03 -6.81
CA VAL A 152 10.10 0.40 -6.81
C VAL A 152 9.09 0.67 -5.71
N GLY A 153 9.45 1.57 -4.78
CA GLY A 153 8.56 2.02 -3.72
C GLY A 153 7.53 3.04 -4.23
N THR A 154 6.27 2.88 -3.82
CA THR A 154 5.16 3.78 -4.21
C THR A 154 4.41 4.32 -2.98
N GLY A 155 5.09 4.40 -1.84
CA GLY A 155 4.51 4.82 -0.57
C GLY A 155 3.84 3.67 0.18
N SER A 156 2.62 3.29 -0.19
CA SER A 156 1.84 2.27 0.54
C SER A 156 2.18 0.82 0.18
N ARG A 157 2.86 0.63 -0.95
CA ARG A 157 3.32 -0.66 -1.47
C ARG A 157 4.65 -0.49 -2.20
N PHE A 158 5.26 -1.60 -2.56
CA PHE A 158 6.30 -1.61 -3.57
C PHE A 158 5.93 -2.52 -4.73
N GLU A 159 6.66 -2.36 -5.83
CA GLU A 159 6.39 -3.04 -7.08
C GLU A 159 7.64 -3.78 -7.56
N LEU A 160 7.47 -4.93 -8.21
CA LEU A 160 8.53 -5.71 -8.84
C LEU A 160 8.35 -5.61 -10.35
N TRP A 161 9.37 -5.09 -11.01
CA TRP A 161 9.37 -4.86 -12.46
C TRP A 161 10.48 -5.66 -13.13
N SER A 162 10.28 -6.09 -14.38
CA SER A 162 11.42 -6.41 -15.22
C SER A 162 12.20 -5.12 -15.54
N PRO A 163 13.53 -5.18 -15.71
CA PRO A 163 14.30 -4.00 -16.11
C PRO A 163 13.78 -3.38 -17.42
N GLU A 164 13.33 -4.18 -18.39
CA GLU A 164 12.79 -3.65 -19.65
C GLU A 164 11.51 -2.85 -19.43
N SER A 165 10.51 -3.43 -18.74
CA SER A 165 9.24 -2.76 -18.49
C SER A 165 9.40 -1.53 -17.59
N TRP A 166 10.32 -1.55 -16.64
CA TRP A 166 10.62 -0.38 -15.82
C TRP A 166 11.27 0.76 -16.64
N ASN A 167 12.23 0.44 -17.49
CA ASN A 167 12.89 1.44 -18.34
C ASN A 167 11.89 2.07 -19.32
N GLU A 168 11.03 1.27 -19.93
CA GLU A 168 9.95 1.78 -20.79
C GLU A 168 9.05 2.74 -20.00
N GLN A 169 8.57 2.33 -18.83
CA GLN A 169 7.66 3.15 -18.02
C GLN A 169 8.30 4.43 -17.49
N SER A 170 9.50 4.34 -16.92
CA SER A 170 10.18 5.50 -16.30
C SER A 170 10.63 6.54 -17.32
N SER A 171 10.89 6.14 -18.57
CA SER A 171 11.25 7.06 -19.67
C SER A 171 10.09 7.94 -20.17
N GLN A 172 8.84 7.63 -19.80
CA GLN A 172 7.66 8.36 -20.31
C GLN A 172 7.42 9.70 -19.62
N LEU A 173 7.95 9.90 -18.41
CA LEU A 173 7.75 11.10 -17.60
C LEU A 173 8.97 12.03 -17.71
N ASP A 174 8.91 12.96 -18.66
CA ASP A 174 9.79 14.13 -18.65
C ASP A 174 9.35 15.13 -17.55
N GLN A 175 10.14 16.18 -17.35
CA GLN A 175 9.88 17.19 -16.31
C GLN A 175 8.49 17.85 -16.44
N SER A 176 7.98 18.03 -17.66
CA SER A 176 6.67 18.65 -17.89
C SER A 176 5.55 17.71 -17.50
N LYS A 177 5.61 16.47 -17.97
CA LYS A 177 4.61 15.44 -17.63
C LYS A 177 4.64 15.10 -16.15
N PHE A 178 5.81 15.14 -15.52
CA PHE A 178 5.94 14.94 -14.09
C PHE A 178 5.21 16.04 -13.30
N ALA A 179 5.37 17.31 -13.71
CA ALA A 179 4.67 18.44 -13.10
C ALA A 179 3.14 18.38 -13.32
N GLU A 180 2.68 17.94 -14.49
CA GLU A 180 1.26 17.71 -14.75
C GLU A 180 0.71 16.57 -13.86
N ALA A 181 1.43 15.44 -13.80
CA ALA A 181 1.01 14.29 -13.01
C ALA A 181 0.92 14.59 -11.51
N ALA A 182 1.80 15.46 -11.00
CA ALA A 182 1.83 15.90 -9.61
C ALA A 182 0.49 16.53 -9.16
N GLN A 183 -0.24 17.18 -10.08
CA GLN A 183 -1.53 17.80 -9.78
C GLN A 183 -2.61 16.79 -9.39
N TYR A 184 -2.57 15.56 -9.92
CA TYR A 184 -3.56 14.53 -9.60
C TYR A 184 -3.44 14.01 -8.16
N ILE A 185 -2.28 14.20 -7.53
CA ILE A 185 -1.98 13.70 -6.19
C ILE A 185 -1.74 14.82 -5.17
N GLY A 186 -2.03 16.07 -5.54
CA GLY A 186 -2.06 17.21 -4.63
C GLY A 186 -0.70 17.77 -4.23
N PHE A 187 0.30 17.64 -5.11
CA PHE A 187 1.59 18.34 -5.00
C PHE A 187 1.53 19.74 -5.64
#